data_AF-A0AAW2PTU9-F1
#
_entry.id   AF-A0AAW2PTU9-F1
#
_cell.length_a   1.000
_cell.length_b   1.000
_cell.length_c   1.000
_cell.angle_alpha   90.00
_cell.angle_beta   90.00
_cell.angle_gamma   90.00
#
_symmetry.space_group_name_H-M   'P 1'
#
loop_
_entity.id
_entity.type
_entity.pdbx_description
1 polymer ?
#
loop_
_entity_poly.entity_id
_entity_poly.type
_entity_poly.pdbx_seq_one_letter_code
_entity_poly.pdbx_strand_id
1 'polypeptide(L)'
;MGIKFQWVFLVLTVQSLIVAGEFFKPFNVSYDGRAIIIDGTRRMLISGGIHYPRATPEMWPDLISKSKEGGVDVIETYVFWNGHEPVRGQYNFEGRYNIVKFVKQVGSGGLYLFLRIGPYVCAEWNFGLDSLSLASGLV
;
A
#
# COMPACT_ATOMS: atom_id res chain seq x y z
N MET A 1 35.62 -31.84 14.03
CA MET A 1 34.46 -32.30 13.24
C MET A 1 33.71 -31.05 12.77
N GLY A 2 34.21 -30.43 11.70
CA GLY A 2 33.75 -29.11 11.25
C GLY A 2 32.55 -29.24 10.33
N ILE A 3 31.46 -28.56 10.65
CA ILE A 3 30.34 -28.35 9.71
C ILE A 3 30.95 -27.68 8.48
N LYS A 4 30.94 -28.37 7.32
CA LYS A 4 31.55 -27.84 6.10
C LYS A 4 30.80 -26.55 5.73
N PHE A 5 31.52 -25.43 5.60
CA PHE A 5 30.99 -24.09 5.29
C PHE A 5 29.97 -24.08 4.14
N GLN A 6 30.09 -24.99 3.18
CA GLN A 6 29.12 -25.20 2.10
C GLN A 6 27.71 -25.54 2.58
N TRP A 7 27.54 -26.30 3.66
CA TRP A 7 26.22 -26.63 4.21
C TRP A 7 25.57 -25.43 4.87
N VAL A 8 26.35 -24.60 5.57
CA VAL A 8 25.86 -23.34 6.16
C VAL A 8 25.43 -22.39 5.05
N PHE A 9 26.25 -22.25 3.99
CA PHE A 9 25.93 -21.41 2.86
C PHE A 9 24.65 -21.88 2.16
N LEU A 10 24.52 -23.18 1.89
CA LEU A 10 23.33 -23.79 1.28
C LEU A 10 22.07 -23.56 2.11
N VAL A 11 22.14 -23.76 3.44
CA VAL A 11 21.01 -23.51 4.35
C VAL A 11 20.61 -22.04 4.33
N LEU A 12 21.57 -21.11 4.31
CA LEU A 12 21.29 -19.67 4.21
C LEU A 12 20.69 -19.29 2.86
N THR A 13 21.14 -19.90 1.76
CA THR A 13 20.55 -19.64 0.43
C THR A 13 19.13 -20.19 0.34
N VAL A 14 18.88 -21.39 0.86
CA VAL A 14 17.55 -22.00 0.90
C VAL A 14 16.60 -21.20 1.81
N GLN A 15 17.05 -20.74 2.99
CA GLN A 15 16.25 -19.84 3.83
C GLN A 15 15.91 -18.54 3.12
N SER A 16 16.88 -17.91 2.45
CA SER A 16 16.65 -16.67 1.70
C SER A 16 15.62 -16.84 0.58
N LEU A 17 15.66 -17.98 -0.13
CA LEU A 17 14.68 -18.31 -1.17
C LEU A 17 13.28 -18.59 -0.62
N ILE A 18 13.15 -19.23 0.55
CA ILE A 18 11.86 -19.46 1.21
C ILE A 18 11.24 -18.13 1.66
N VAL A 19 12.04 -17.24 2.27
CA VAL A 19 11.58 -15.91 2.70
C VAL A 19 11.14 -15.04 1.51
N ALA A 20 11.81 -15.17 0.35
CA ALA A 20 11.41 -14.48 -0.87
C ALA A 20 10.09 -15.02 -1.47
N GLY A 21 9.72 -16.27 -1.17
CA GLY A 21 8.52 -16.94 -1.70
C GLY A 21 7.21 -16.63 -0.96
N GLU A 22 7.27 -16.08 0.26
CA GLU A 22 6.06 -15.69 1.02
C GLU A 22 5.56 -14.27 0.71
N PHE A 23 5.85 -13.75 -0.47
CA PHE A 23 5.25 -12.51 -0.92
C PHE A 23 3.76 -12.75 -1.23
N PHE A 24 2.92 -12.41 -0.25
CA PHE A 24 1.46 -12.44 -0.27
C PHE A 24 0.83 -13.83 -0.34
N LYS A 25 0.58 -14.42 0.84
CA LYS A 25 -0.47 -15.43 0.98
C LYS A 25 -1.84 -14.74 0.84
N PRO A 26 -2.68 -15.11 -0.14
CA PRO A 26 -4.04 -14.61 -0.20
C PRO A 26 -4.78 -14.94 1.10
N PHE A 27 -5.53 -13.98 1.62
CA PHE A 27 -6.36 -14.16 2.79
C PHE A 27 -7.77 -13.67 2.50
N ASN A 28 -8.76 -14.29 3.15
CA ASN A 28 -10.14 -13.89 3.01
C ASN A 28 -10.44 -12.67 3.89
N VAL A 29 -11.22 -11.74 3.35
CA VAL A 29 -11.74 -10.57 4.09
C VAL A 29 -13.26 -10.61 4.01
N SER A 30 -13.91 -10.66 5.16
CA SER A 30 -15.37 -10.55 5.29
C SER A 30 -15.72 -9.64 6.46
N TYR A 31 -17.00 -9.57 6.81
CA TYR A 31 -17.47 -8.81 7.96
C TYR A 31 -18.74 -9.44 8.53
N ASP A 32 -19.06 -9.08 9.75
CA ASP A 32 -20.37 -9.32 10.35
C ASP A 32 -20.88 -8.05 11.06
N GLY A 33 -21.96 -8.17 11.83
CA GLY A 33 -22.55 -7.03 12.55
C GLY A 33 -21.66 -6.39 13.61
N ARG A 34 -20.42 -6.89 13.83
CA ARG A 34 -19.52 -6.39 14.87
C ARG A 34 -18.15 -5.96 14.35
N ALA A 35 -17.57 -6.65 13.37
CA ALA A 35 -16.21 -6.37 12.94
C ALA A 35 -15.90 -6.84 11.52
N ILE A 36 -14.78 -6.33 10.99
CA ILE A 36 -14.09 -6.95 9.85
C ILE A 36 -13.45 -8.25 10.33
N ILE A 37 -13.53 -9.28 9.49
CA ILE A 37 -12.96 -10.60 9.72
C ILE A 37 -11.85 -10.80 8.70
N ILE A 38 -10.61 -10.96 9.17
CA ILE A 38 -9.44 -11.24 8.34
C ILE A 38 -8.96 -12.65 8.66
N ASP A 39 -8.94 -13.51 7.64
CA ASP A 39 -8.55 -14.93 7.76
C ASP A 39 -9.29 -15.65 8.91
N GLY A 40 -10.61 -15.45 8.97
CA GLY A 40 -11.48 -16.05 9.99
C GLY A 40 -11.44 -15.39 11.37
N THR A 41 -10.58 -14.39 11.58
CA THR A 41 -10.43 -13.70 12.88
C THR A 41 -11.05 -12.31 12.85
N ARG A 42 -11.96 -12.00 13.78
CA ARG A 42 -12.50 -10.64 13.97
C ARG A 42 -11.38 -9.70 14.43
N ARG A 43 -11.27 -8.54 13.79
CA ARG A 43 -10.24 -7.53 14.10
C ARG A 43 -10.88 -6.15 14.24
N MET A 44 -10.50 -5.43 15.30
CA MET A 44 -10.65 -3.98 15.36
C MET A 44 -9.38 -3.40 14.76
N LEU A 45 -9.51 -2.69 13.63
CA LEU A 45 -8.36 -2.18 12.89
C LEU A 45 -8.17 -0.70 13.18
N ILE A 46 -6.95 -0.31 13.54
CA ILE A 46 -6.55 1.09 13.66
C ILE A 46 -5.95 1.53 12.33
N SER A 47 -6.53 2.56 11.69
CA SER A 47 -6.04 3.07 10.41
C SER A 47 -5.37 4.43 10.53
N GLY A 48 -4.29 4.63 9.78
CA GLY A 48 -3.57 5.90 9.65
C GLY A 48 -3.44 6.33 8.19
N GLY A 49 -3.73 7.59 7.89
CA GLY A 49 -3.71 8.12 6.53
C GLY A 49 -2.30 8.52 6.06
N ILE A 50 -1.85 7.99 4.91
CA ILE A 50 -0.65 8.43 4.21
C ILE A 50 -0.99 8.63 2.74
N HIS A 51 -0.98 9.87 2.26
CA HIS A 51 -1.20 10.17 0.83
C HIS A 51 0.13 10.11 0.07
N TYR A 52 0.36 9.05 -0.70
CA TYR A 52 1.64 8.78 -1.35
C TYR A 52 2.19 9.96 -2.19
N PRO A 53 1.39 10.77 -2.91
CA PRO A 53 1.94 11.91 -3.67
C PRO A 53 2.34 13.11 -2.81
N ARG A 54 1.97 13.15 -1.53
CA ARG A 54 2.34 14.21 -0.58
C ARG A 54 3.71 13.98 0.08
N ALA A 55 4.31 12.81 -0.13
CA ALA A 55 5.65 12.46 0.33
C ALA A 55 6.48 11.94 -0.85
N THR A 56 7.80 11.94 -0.71
CA THR A 56 8.67 11.36 -1.76
C THR A 56 8.79 9.84 -1.59
N PRO A 57 9.13 9.09 -2.65
CA PRO A 57 9.37 7.65 -2.54
C PRO A 57 10.41 7.23 -1.50
N GLU A 58 11.35 8.11 -1.18
CA GLU A 58 12.40 7.92 -0.19
C GLU A 58 11.86 8.09 1.24
N MET A 59 10.81 8.91 1.43
CA MET A 59 10.17 9.12 2.73
C MET A 59 9.18 8.01 3.09
N TRP A 60 8.58 7.32 2.10
CA TRP A 60 7.53 6.33 2.34
C TRP A 60 7.92 5.23 3.34
N PRO A 61 9.12 4.61 3.28
CA PRO A 61 9.50 3.57 4.24
C PRO A 61 9.49 4.05 5.70
N ASP A 62 10.01 5.25 5.95
CA ASP A 62 10.07 5.84 7.29
C ASP A 62 8.67 6.17 7.82
N LEU A 63 7.81 6.76 6.99
CA LEU A 63 6.41 7.06 7.34
C LEU A 63 5.61 5.79 7.66
N ILE A 64 5.80 4.73 6.87
CA ILE A 64 5.16 3.42 7.07
C ILE A 64 5.66 2.78 8.38
N SER A 65 6.98 2.79 8.64
CA SER A 65 7.56 2.25 9.87
C SER A 65 7.03 2.96 11.11
N LYS A 66 7.07 4.30 11.12
CA LYS A 66 6.59 5.10 12.25
C LYS A 66 5.10 4.92 12.51
N SER A 67 4.29 4.76 11.46
CA SER A 67 2.86 4.47 11.61
C SER A 67 2.64 3.11 12.28
N LYS A 68 3.39 2.08 11.85
CA LYS A 68 3.37 0.76 12.48
C LYS A 68 3.81 0.81 13.94
N GLU A 69 4.91 1.50 14.24
CA GLU A 69 5.40 1.72 15.62
C GLU A 69 4.38 2.47 16.48
N GLY A 70 3.61 3.37 15.87
CA GLY A 70 2.48 4.06 16.49
C GLY A 70 1.22 3.22 16.69
N GLY A 71 1.24 1.93 16.34
CA GLY A 71 0.12 1.00 16.54
C GLY A 71 -0.92 0.98 15.42
N VAL A 72 -0.60 1.51 14.24
CA VAL A 72 -1.48 1.41 13.06
C VAL A 72 -1.44 -0.01 12.51
N ASP A 73 -2.61 -0.58 12.22
CA ASP A 73 -2.76 -1.85 11.49
C ASP A 73 -2.89 -1.64 9.96
N VAL A 74 -3.48 -0.51 9.56
CA VAL A 74 -3.89 -0.24 8.18
C VAL A 74 -3.44 1.14 7.72
N ILE A 75 -2.70 1.21 6.62
CA ILE A 75 -2.48 2.50 5.94
C ILE A 75 -3.68 2.80 5.05
N GLU A 76 -4.26 3.99 5.19
CA GLU A 76 -5.29 4.49 4.27
C GLU A 76 -4.68 5.48 3.28
N THR A 77 -5.08 5.39 2.01
CA THR A 77 -4.67 6.38 1.00
C THR A 77 -5.74 6.59 -0.07
N TYR A 78 -5.83 7.83 -0.57
CA TYR A 78 -6.60 8.15 -1.77
C TYR A 78 -5.80 7.87 -3.04
N VAL A 79 -6.50 7.56 -4.13
CA VAL A 79 -5.91 7.58 -5.49
C VAL A 79 -6.17 8.94 -6.13
N PHE A 80 -5.10 9.64 -6.51
CA PHE A 80 -5.19 11.00 -7.06
C PHE A 80 -5.27 10.96 -8.59
N TRP A 81 -6.49 10.79 -9.11
CA TRP A 81 -6.72 10.57 -10.56
C TRP A 81 -6.03 11.63 -11.43
N ASN A 82 -6.17 12.91 -11.10
CA ASN A 82 -5.59 14.01 -11.89
C ASN A 82 -4.05 13.96 -12.00
N GLY A 83 -3.37 13.34 -11.04
CA GLY A 83 -1.93 13.09 -11.12
C GLY A 83 -1.59 11.84 -11.95
N HIS A 84 -2.50 10.87 -11.99
CA HIS A 84 -2.38 9.63 -12.74
C HIS A 84 -2.82 9.75 -14.20
N GLU A 85 -3.68 10.69 -14.56
CA GLU A 85 -4.10 10.96 -15.94
C GLU A 85 -4.10 12.49 -16.17
N PRO A 86 -2.92 13.13 -16.22
CA PRO A 86 -2.82 14.58 -16.43
C PRO A 86 -3.33 15.02 -17.81
N VAL A 87 -3.27 14.13 -18.79
CA VAL A 87 -3.87 14.28 -20.12
C VAL A 87 -4.68 13.03 -20.39
N ARG A 88 -5.91 13.19 -20.91
CA ARG A 88 -6.81 12.06 -21.19
C ARG A 88 -6.12 10.97 -22.02
N GLY A 89 -6.12 9.75 -21.51
CA GLY A 89 -5.47 8.57 -22.09
C GLY A 89 -3.95 8.48 -21.85
N GLN A 90 -3.33 9.45 -21.17
CA GLN A 90 -1.90 9.42 -20.84
C GLN A 90 -1.70 9.22 -19.34
N TYR A 91 -1.26 8.02 -18.97
CA TYR A 91 -1.16 7.64 -17.57
C TYR A 91 0.25 7.86 -16.98
N ASN A 92 0.29 8.30 -15.73
CA ASN A 92 1.51 8.48 -14.95
C ASN A 92 1.49 7.60 -13.69
N PHE A 93 2.41 6.64 -13.62
CA PHE A 93 2.65 5.78 -12.46
C PHE A 93 4.11 5.83 -12.01
N GLU A 94 4.79 6.94 -12.27
CA GLU A 94 6.22 7.13 -11.98
C GLU A 94 6.45 8.00 -10.74
N GLY A 95 7.67 7.96 -10.20
CA GLY A 95 8.09 8.77 -9.07
C GLY A 95 7.12 8.68 -7.88
N ARG A 96 6.69 9.85 -7.38
CA ARG A 96 5.72 9.95 -6.27
C ARG A 96 4.29 9.52 -6.63
N TYR A 97 4.00 9.28 -7.91
CA TYR A 97 2.73 8.70 -8.37
C TYR A 97 2.84 7.19 -8.61
N ASN A 98 3.94 6.54 -8.23
CA ASN A 98 4.05 5.09 -8.31
C ASN A 98 3.29 4.41 -7.15
N ILE A 99 1.96 4.31 -7.30
CA ILE A 99 1.08 3.70 -6.31
C ILE A 99 1.39 2.21 -6.10
N VAL A 100 1.81 1.49 -7.15
CA VAL A 100 2.15 0.06 -7.05
C VAL A 100 3.34 -0.14 -6.12
N LYS A 101 4.38 0.69 -6.25
CA LYS A 101 5.54 0.68 -5.34
C LYS A 101 5.12 1.00 -3.90
N PHE A 102 4.28 2.01 -3.71
CA PHE A 102 3.77 2.37 -2.39
C PHE A 102 2.98 1.22 -1.73
N VAL A 103 2.03 0.61 -2.45
CA VAL A 103 1.24 -0.55 -2.01
C VAL A 103 2.15 -1.72 -1.60
N LYS A 104 3.16 -2.02 -2.41
CA LYS A 104 4.15 -3.07 -2.10
C LYS A 104 4.92 -2.76 -0.82
N GLN A 105 5.31 -1.50 -0.60
CA GLN A 105 6.02 -1.11 0.62
C GLN A 105 5.14 -1.21 1.87
N VAL A 106 3.85 -0.83 1.79
CA VAL A 106 2.89 -1.02 2.89
C VAL A 106 2.77 -2.51 3.23
N GLY A 107 2.60 -3.37 2.22
CA GLY A 107 2.56 -4.82 2.39
C GLY A 107 3.84 -5.41 2.97
N SER A 108 5.02 -5.00 2.47
CA SER A 108 6.32 -5.40 3.03
C SER A 108 6.53 -4.91 4.47
N GLY A 109 5.88 -3.81 4.85
CA GLY A 109 5.81 -3.32 6.23
C GLY A 109 4.94 -4.20 7.14
N GLY A 110 4.21 -5.17 6.60
CA GLY A 110 3.29 -6.03 7.34
C GLY A 110 2.01 -5.30 7.78
N LEU A 111 1.64 -4.22 7.09
CA LEU A 111 0.41 -3.48 7.30
C LEU A 111 -0.62 -3.82 6.22
N TYR A 112 -1.90 -3.73 6.54
CA TYR A 112 -2.95 -3.74 5.52
C TYR A 112 -3.02 -2.39 4.81
N LEU A 113 -3.67 -2.36 3.65
CA LEU A 113 -3.95 -1.14 2.91
C LEU A 113 -5.46 -0.98 2.71
N PHE A 114 -5.98 0.18 3.07
CA PHE A 114 -7.32 0.62 2.68
C PHE A 114 -7.21 1.65 1.55
N LEU A 115 -7.61 1.25 0.34
CA LEU A 115 -7.47 2.05 -0.86
C LEU A 115 -8.78 2.78 -1.19
N ARG A 116 -8.74 4.11 -1.15
CA ARG A 116 -9.85 5.00 -1.50
C ARG A 116 -9.68 5.46 -2.94
N ILE A 117 -10.25 4.69 -3.86
CA ILE A 117 -9.97 4.80 -5.31
C ILE A 117 -10.46 6.13 -5.92
N GLY A 118 -11.46 6.79 -5.36
CA GLY A 118 -12.07 7.97 -5.96
C GLY A 118 -13.15 7.61 -7.00
N PRO A 119 -13.33 8.39 -8.08
CA PRO A 119 -12.35 9.31 -8.67
C PRO A 119 -12.26 10.67 -7.96
N TYR A 120 -13.36 11.12 -7.34
CA TYR A 120 -13.35 12.32 -6.48
C TYR A 120 -12.88 11.94 -5.08
N VAL A 121 -11.90 12.69 -4.56
CA VAL A 121 -11.28 12.41 -3.27
C VAL A 121 -11.49 13.54 -2.26
N CYS A 122 -11.94 14.73 -2.70
CA CYS A 122 -11.83 15.98 -1.97
C CYS A 122 -10.38 16.23 -1.54
N ALA A 123 -10.01 15.64 -0.39
CA ALA A 123 -8.67 15.51 0.16
C ALA A 123 -7.91 16.83 0.29
N GLU A 124 -8.57 17.98 0.21
CA GLU A 124 -7.92 19.30 0.09
C GLU A 124 -6.86 19.26 -1.01
N TRP A 125 -7.20 18.59 -2.12
CA TRP A 125 -6.37 18.42 -3.30
C TRP A 125 -6.92 19.28 -4.43
N ASN A 126 -6.06 19.72 -5.34
CA ASN A 126 -6.46 20.60 -6.43
C ASN A 126 -7.67 20.02 -7.18
N PHE A 127 -8.79 20.75 -7.13
CA PHE A 127 -10.13 20.37 -7.63
C PHE A 127 -10.76 19.08 -7.07
N GLY A 128 -10.11 18.36 -6.14
CA GLY A 128 -10.57 17.07 -5.62
C GLY A 128 -10.74 15.95 -6.67
N LEU A 129 -10.48 16.26 -7.94
CA LEU A 129 -10.65 15.49 -9.18
C LEU A 129 -9.86 16.23 -10.28
N ASP A 130 -9.82 15.69 -11.49
CA ASP A 130 -9.31 16.36 -12.69
C ASP A 130 -10.31 17.40 -13.26
N SER A 131 -9.80 18.48 -13.86
CA SER A 131 -10.59 19.55 -14.50
C SER A 131 -11.25 19.13 -15.82
N LEU A 132 -10.70 18.15 -16.56
CA LEU A 132 -11.35 17.54 -17.73
C LEU A 132 -12.62 16.79 -17.32
N SER A 133 -12.59 16.12 -16.17
CA SER A 133 -13.76 15.45 -15.58
C SER A 133 -14.86 16.46 -15.17
N LEU A 134 -14.47 17.63 -14.66
CA LEU A 134 -15.40 18.75 -14.40
C LEU A 134 -15.94 19.36 -15.71
N ALA A 135 -15.09 19.51 -16.74
CA ALA A 135 -15.49 20.07 -18.03
C ALA A 135 -16.39 19.13 -18.86
N SER A 136 -16.37 17.83 -18.57
CA SER A 136 -17.17 16.82 -19.27
C SER A 136 -18.51 16.52 -18.60
N GLY A 137 -18.83 17.14 -17.45
CA GLY A 137 -20.10 16.94 -16.74
C GLY A 137 -20.28 15.53 -16.17
N LEU A 138 -19.17 14.82 -15.91
CA LEU A 138 -19.18 13.47 -15.33
C LEU A 138 -19.34 13.47 -13.79
N VAL A 139 -19.58 14.64 -13.19
CA VAL A 139 -19.91 14.85 -11.77
C VAL A 139 -21.05 15.84 -11.66
#